data_AF-A0A7R9YEA6-F1
#
_entry.id   AF-A0A7R9YEA6-F1
#
_cell.length_a   1.000
_cell.length_b   1.000
_cell.length_c   1.000
_cell.angle_alpha   90.00
_cell.angle_beta   90.00
_cell.angle_gamma   90.00
#
_symmetry.space_group_name_H-M   'P 1'
#
loop_
_entity.id
_entity.type
_entity.pdbx_description
1 polymer ?
#
loop_
_entity_poly.entity_id
_entity_poly.type
_entity_poly.pdbx_seq_one_letter_code
_entity_poly.pdbx_strand_id
1 'polypeptide(L)'
;MLLAFLLRMLLPLSSFAASRLFRTRSPAWGQGAARLLATRAGATDVGSPVASVRHFLQEQDLDAFVVPTDDPHLSEYPPRCFARRQFISGFTGSAGTALLTRENALLWT
;
A
#
# COMPACT_ATOMS: atom_id res chain seq x y z
N MET A 1 26.21 -57.04 13.30
CA MET A 1 25.04 -56.39 12.66
C MET A 1 25.35 -54.91 12.53
N LEU A 2 26.29 -54.56 11.64
CA LEU A 2 26.01 -53.79 10.41
C LEU A 2 25.39 -52.42 10.75
N LEU A 3 26.09 -51.31 10.96
CA LEU A 3 27.09 -50.63 10.11
C LEU A 3 26.67 -50.51 8.63
N ALA A 4 25.46 -50.02 8.34
CA ALA A 4 25.05 -49.45 7.03
C ALA A 4 23.61 -48.91 7.03
N PHE A 5 23.36 -47.76 7.68
CA PHE A 5 22.23 -46.88 7.35
C PHE A 5 22.57 -45.44 7.80
N LEU A 6 23.82 -44.98 7.63
CA LEU A 6 24.27 -44.32 6.41
C LEU A 6 23.19 -43.42 5.77
N LEU A 7 23.36 -42.13 6.07
CA LEU A 7 23.34 -41.01 5.14
C LEU A 7 22.05 -40.15 5.11
N ARG A 8 22.13 -39.03 5.85
CA ARG A 8 22.03 -37.67 5.27
C ARG A 8 20.88 -37.45 4.28
N MET A 9 19.71 -37.15 4.82
CA MET A 9 18.77 -36.22 4.23
C MET A 9 18.06 -35.52 5.38
N LEU A 10 17.91 -34.21 5.50
CA LEU A 10 18.33 -33.04 4.75
C LEU A 10 18.12 -31.88 5.76
N LEU A 11 18.98 -30.87 5.65
CA LEU A 11 19.03 -29.63 6.44
C LEU A 11 17.68 -28.89 6.57
N PRO A 12 17.55 -27.97 7.55
CA PRO A 12 16.33 -27.19 7.75
C PRO A 12 16.06 -26.34 6.51
N LEU A 13 14.90 -26.55 5.88
CA LEU A 13 14.42 -25.71 4.80
C LEU A 13 13.98 -24.36 5.38
N SER A 14 14.94 -23.45 5.45
CA SER A 14 14.86 -22.07 4.96
C SER A 14 13.48 -21.39 4.92
N SER A 15 13.39 -20.27 5.65
CA SER A 15 12.83 -18.98 5.19
C SER A 15 11.53 -19.03 4.38
N PHE A 16 10.39 -18.88 5.06
CA PHE A 16 9.16 -18.41 4.43
C PHE A 16 9.16 -16.87 4.36
N ALA A 17 10.04 -16.33 3.53
CA ALA A 17 9.83 -15.01 2.94
C ALA A 17 8.85 -15.18 1.76
N ALA A 18 7.56 -15.22 2.07
CA ALA A 18 6.53 -15.22 1.04
C ALA A 18 6.33 -13.79 0.52
N SER A 19 7.26 -13.33 -0.31
CA SER A 19 7.04 -12.20 -1.23
C SER A 19 5.99 -12.62 -2.26
N ARG A 20 4.71 -12.58 -1.87
CA ARG A 20 3.60 -12.86 -2.77
C ARG A 20 3.27 -11.57 -3.51
N LEU A 21 4.11 -11.31 -4.52
CA LEU A 21 3.89 -10.32 -5.57
C LEU A 21 2.46 -10.50 -6.11
N PHE A 22 1.55 -9.61 -5.73
CA PHE A 22 0.26 -9.48 -6.39
C PHE A 22 0.52 -8.82 -7.75
N ARG A 23 0.95 -9.62 -8.72
CA ARG A 23 1.06 -9.23 -10.12
C ARG A 23 -0.37 -9.11 -10.66
N THR A 24 -0.95 -7.91 -10.61
CA THR A 24 -2.18 -7.63 -11.35
C THR A 24 -1.89 -7.83 -12.84
N ARG A 25 -2.47 -8.85 -13.47
CA ARG A 25 -2.50 -8.97 -14.93
C ARG A 25 -3.36 -7.80 -15.43
N SER A 26 -2.72 -6.76 -15.97
CA SER A 26 -3.42 -5.68 -16.67
C SER A 26 -4.17 -6.28 -17.88
N PRO A 27 -5.47 -5.99 -18.09
CA PRO A 27 -6.14 -6.35 -19.33
C PRO A 27 -5.58 -5.50 -20.47
N ALA A 28 -5.22 -6.17 -21.56
CA ALA A 28 -4.66 -5.57 -22.76
C ALA A 28 -5.72 -4.78 -23.56
N TRP A 29 -6.06 -3.58 -23.10
CA TRP A 29 -6.74 -2.58 -23.91
C TRP A 29 -6.13 -1.20 -23.64
N GLY A 30 -5.45 -0.65 -24.65
CA GLY A 30 -4.94 0.73 -24.65
C GLY A 30 -3.42 0.84 -24.76
N GLN A 31 -2.92 0.91 -25.99
CA GLN A 31 -1.55 1.35 -26.30
C GLN A 31 -1.47 2.87 -26.12
N GLY A 32 -1.38 3.33 -24.88
CA GLY A 32 -1.06 4.71 -24.53
C GLY A 32 0.14 4.67 -23.59
N ALA A 33 1.30 5.09 -24.08
CA ALA A 33 2.58 5.02 -23.40
C ALA A 33 2.51 5.51 -21.94
N ALA A 34 2.49 4.58 -20.99
CA ALA A 34 2.76 4.87 -19.59
C ALA A 34 4.23 5.32 -19.51
N ARG A 35 4.45 6.63 -19.56
CA ARG A 35 5.73 7.24 -19.25
C ARG A 35 6.11 6.76 -17.86
N LEU A 36 7.11 5.88 -17.78
CA LEU A 36 7.76 5.49 -16.55
C LEU A 36 8.39 6.75 -15.94
N LEU A 37 7.60 7.51 -15.18
CA LEU A 37 8.14 8.27 -14.08
C LEU A 37 8.64 7.20 -13.12
N ALA A 38 9.96 6.98 -13.14
CA ALA A 38 10.65 6.24 -12.11
C ALA A 38 10.25 6.88 -10.77
N THR A 39 9.20 6.33 -10.16
CA THR A 39 8.77 6.69 -8.82
C THR A 39 9.97 6.34 -7.97
N ARG A 40 10.58 7.36 -7.34
CA ARG A 40 11.47 7.13 -6.22
C ARG A 40 10.63 6.51 -5.10
N ALA A 41 10.43 5.20 -5.18
CA ALA A 41 10.08 4.40 -4.03
C ALA A 41 11.23 4.60 -3.04
N GLY A 42 10.98 5.37 -1.97
CA GLY A 42 11.96 5.53 -0.89
C GLY A 42 12.11 6.91 -0.26
N ALA A 43 11.31 7.92 -0.63
CA ALA A 43 11.24 9.16 0.16
C ALA A 43 10.03 9.10 1.08
N THR A 44 10.07 8.31 2.15
CA THR A 44 9.21 8.57 3.30
C THR A 44 9.72 9.86 3.92
N ASP A 45 9.13 10.97 3.53
CA ASP A 45 9.39 12.26 4.16
C ASP A 45 9.05 12.14 5.65
N VAL A 46 10.08 12.26 6.47
CA VAL A 46 9.99 12.15 7.92
C VAL A 46 9.15 13.34 8.39
N GLY A 47 7.90 13.09 8.77
CA GLY A 47 6.92 14.13 9.13
C GLY A 47 5.75 14.29 8.16
N SER A 48 5.70 13.54 7.06
CA SER A 48 4.54 13.55 6.16
C SER A 48 3.28 12.93 6.80
N PRO A 49 2.07 13.38 6.40
CA PRO A 49 0.81 12.77 6.86
C PRO A 49 0.75 11.25 6.66
N VAL A 50 1.30 10.76 5.53
CA VAL A 50 1.37 9.33 5.23
C VAL A 50 2.27 8.60 6.23
N ALA A 51 3.40 9.18 6.63
CA ALA A 51 4.26 8.58 7.66
C ALA A 51 3.54 8.48 9.01
N SER A 52 2.80 9.53 9.41
CA SER A 52 2.01 9.50 10.65
C SER A 52 0.91 8.43 10.62
N VAL A 53 0.21 8.27 9.50
CA VAL A 53 -0.80 7.21 9.37
C VAL A 53 -0.15 5.82 9.43
N ARG A 54 1.03 5.63 8.84
CA ARG A 54 1.75 4.34 8.91
C ARG A 54 2.18 3.98 10.32
N HIS A 55 2.64 4.97 11.10
CA HIS A 55 2.93 4.77 12.52
C HIS A 55 1.67 4.34 13.28
N PHE A 56 0.56 5.06 13.07
CA PHE A 56 -0.73 4.72 13.67
C PHE A 56 -1.20 3.31 13.30
N LEU A 57 -1.06 2.89 12.03
CA LEU A 57 -1.40 1.53 11.59
C LEU A 57 -0.56 0.47 12.31
N GLN A 58 0.72 0.73 12.59
CA GLN A 58 1.58 -0.18 13.34
C GLN A 58 1.19 -0.24 14.82
N GLU A 59 0.93 0.91 15.45
CA GLU A 59 0.54 1.00 16.87
C GLU A 59 -0.78 0.30 17.16
N GLN A 60 -1.73 0.35 16.23
CA GLN A 60 -3.07 -0.23 16.38
C GLN A 60 -3.19 -1.64 15.79
N ASP A 61 -2.11 -2.21 15.28
CA ASP A 61 -2.09 -3.48 14.52
C ASP A 61 -3.15 -3.55 13.41
N LEU A 62 -3.23 -2.48 12.60
CA LEU A 62 -4.13 -2.37 11.46
C LEU A 62 -3.37 -2.58 10.15
N ASP A 63 -4.05 -3.13 9.14
CA ASP A 63 -3.46 -3.38 7.82
C ASP A 63 -3.54 -2.17 6.89
N ALA A 64 -4.64 -1.42 6.97
CA ALA A 64 -4.91 -0.33 6.05
C ALA A 64 -5.83 0.76 6.64
N PHE A 65 -5.76 1.95 6.03
CA PHE A 65 -6.59 3.11 6.34
C PHE A 65 -7.23 3.64 5.05
N VAL A 66 -8.56 3.73 5.03
CA VAL A 66 -9.34 4.23 3.89
C VAL A 66 -9.71 5.69 4.13
N VAL A 67 -9.47 6.54 3.13
CA VAL A 67 -9.77 7.97 3.17
C VAL A 67 -10.66 8.33 1.99
N PRO A 68 -12.00 8.23 2.16
CA PRO A 68 -12.95 8.65 1.15
C PRO A 68 -13.00 10.18 1.03
N THR A 69 -13.72 10.64 0.00
CA THR A 69 -14.18 12.03 -0.08
C THR A 69 -15.58 12.10 0.50
N ASP A 70 -15.68 12.49 1.78
CA ASP A 70 -16.97 12.64 2.43
C ASP A 70 -16.94 13.65 3.60
N ASP A 71 -18.14 14.06 3.97
CA ASP A 71 -18.46 14.68 5.24
C ASP A 71 -19.64 13.91 5.87
N PRO A 72 -20.05 14.24 7.11
CA PRO A 72 -21.19 13.57 7.76
C PRO A 72 -22.54 13.70 7.03
N HIS A 73 -22.62 14.54 6.00
CA HIS A 73 -23.83 14.83 5.25
C HIS A 73 -23.77 14.33 3.80
N LEU A 74 -22.68 13.63 3.42
CA LEU A 74 -22.41 13.18 2.05
C LEU A 74 -22.52 14.32 1.04
N SER A 75 -22.04 15.51 1.42
CA SER A 75 -22.00 16.66 0.53
C SER A 75 -21.19 16.33 -0.72
N GLU A 76 -21.67 16.79 -1.88
CA GLU A 76 -20.97 16.66 -3.16
C GLU A 76 -19.56 17.30 -3.10
N TYR A 77 -19.46 18.43 -2.39
CA TYR A 77 -18.21 19.13 -2.14
C TYR A 77 -18.02 19.35 -0.64
N PRO A 78 -17.27 18.46 0.05
CA PRO A 78 -17.00 18.60 1.47
C PRO A 78 -16.28 19.92 1.78
N PRO A 79 -16.63 20.61 2.88
CA PRO A 79 -15.91 21.80 3.30
C PRO A 79 -14.46 21.46 3.69
N ARG A 80 -13.59 22.48 3.69
CA ARG A 80 -12.14 22.30 3.91
C ARG A 80 -11.79 21.56 5.20
N CYS A 81 -12.59 21.69 6.26
CA CYS A 81 -12.40 20.96 7.51
C CYS A 81 -12.54 19.43 7.36
N PHE A 82 -13.27 18.96 6.35
CA PHE A 82 -13.43 17.54 6.02
C PHE A 82 -12.55 17.07 4.86
N ALA A 83 -11.65 17.91 4.32
CA ALA A 83 -10.74 17.61 3.20
C ALA A 83 -9.58 16.66 3.58
N ARG A 84 -9.89 15.57 4.28
CA ARG A 84 -8.96 14.57 4.83
C ARG A 84 -8.11 13.92 3.74
N ARG A 85 -8.73 13.54 2.62
CA ARG A 85 -8.05 12.96 1.46
C ARG A 85 -7.01 13.92 0.89
N GLN A 86 -7.40 15.17 0.64
CA GLN A 86 -6.47 16.20 0.13
C GLN A 86 -5.33 16.46 1.11
N PHE A 87 -5.62 16.52 2.42
CA PHE A 87 -4.60 16.67 3.45
C PHE A 87 -3.56 15.54 3.42
N ILE A 88 -4.01 14.29 3.25
CA ILE A 88 -3.13 13.12 3.29
C ILE A 88 -2.37 12.90 1.97
N SER A 89 -3.03 13.03 0.82
CA SER A 89 -2.44 12.67 -0.48
C SER A 89 -1.97 13.86 -1.32
N GLY A 90 -2.32 15.09 -0.94
CA GLY A 90 -2.14 16.28 -1.77
C GLY A 90 -3.07 16.34 -2.99
N PHE A 91 -3.94 15.35 -3.20
CA PHE A 91 -4.82 15.29 -4.36
C PHE A 91 -6.03 16.23 -4.23
N THR A 92 -6.16 17.15 -5.19
CA THR A 92 -7.17 18.24 -5.21
C THR A 92 -8.40 17.94 -6.08
N GLY A 93 -8.53 16.76 -6.68
CA GLY A 93 -9.70 16.40 -7.48
C GLY A 93 -11.00 16.38 -6.65
N SER A 94 -12.17 16.50 -7.29
CA SER A 94 -13.44 16.56 -6.55
C SER A 94 -13.83 15.23 -5.91
N ALA A 95 -13.57 14.11 -6.58
CA ALA A 95 -13.94 12.77 -6.13
C ALA A 95 -12.72 11.86 -6.03
N GLY A 96 -12.77 10.88 -5.13
CA GLY A 96 -11.75 9.85 -5.03
C GLY A 96 -11.64 9.24 -3.65
N THR A 97 -10.91 8.13 -3.60
CA THR A 97 -10.67 7.39 -2.36
C THR A 97 -9.18 7.05 -2.28
N ALA A 98 -8.53 7.49 -1.21
CA ALA A 98 -7.18 7.06 -0.90
C ALA A 98 -7.20 5.83 0.00
N LEU A 99 -6.25 4.92 -0.20
CA LEU A 99 -6.01 3.76 0.63
C LEU A 99 -4.53 3.74 1.02
N LEU A 100 -4.27 3.82 2.31
CA LEU A 100 -2.93 3.71 2.86
C LEU A 100 -2.76 2.34 3.49
N THR A 101 -1.68 1.64 3.14
CA THR A 101 -1.22 0.45 3.86
C THR A 101 0.10 0.75 4.54
N ARG A 102 0.63 -0.23 5.30
CA ARG A 102 1.95 -0.14 5.93
C ARG A 102 3.07 0.20 4.94
N GLU A 103 2.91 -0.19 3.67
CA GLU A 103 3.95 -0.11 2.64
C GLU A 103 3.56 0.76 1.46
N ASN A 104 2.28 0.77 1.10
CA ASN A 104 1.78 1.37 -0.13
C ASN A 104 0.82 2.52 0.15
N ALA A 105 0.64 3.37 -0.86
CA ALA A 105 -0.38 4.41 -0.88
C ALA A 105 -1.03 4.37 -2.27
N LEU A 106 -2.35 4.23 -2.31
CA LEU A 106 -3.15 4.06 -3.52
C LEU A 106 -4.23 5.14 -3.57
N LEU A 107 -4.62 5.56 -4.77
CA LEU A 107 -5.65 6.57 -5.00
C LEU A 107 -6.49 6.18 -6.21
N TRP A 108 -7.81 6.16 -6.03
CA TRP A 108 -8.78 6.05 -7.12
C TRP A 108 -9.44 7.39 -7.39
N THR A 109 -9.61 7.74 -8.67
CA THR A 109 -10.28 8.95 -9.17
C THR A 109 -10.88 8.69 -10.55
#